data_AF-A0AAD3XNR2-F1
#
_entry.id   AF-A0AAD3XNR2-F1
#
_cell.length_a   1.000
_cell.length_b   1.000
_cell.length_c   1.000
_cell.angle_alpha   90.00
_cell.angle_beta   90.00
_cell.angle_gamma   90.00
#
_symmetry.space_group_name_H-M   'P 1'
#
loop_
_entity.id
_entity.type
_entity.pdbx_description
1 polymer ?
#
loop_
_entity_poly.entity_id
_entity_poly.type
_entity_poly.pdbx_seq_one_letter_code
_entity_poly.pdbx_strand_id
1 'polypeptide(L)'
;MEEHKLRYLGSFLKRNETKCLEDYIDIVKNKEENVRQSYAESSTLTSNEFIEMVLVDSAFIIELFLRSYDHKLIENNDRIFNKPRMIVEIAHDLMVEENQLPYFILKELYDFACQHYGQSRGKFIDVVCKFFNVHLSGRFELKIKHFVDLLRSSYRPSLPRVVSRKGQNIEFCPSIIELEEAGVLIVAKKKKIIS
;
A
#
# COMPACT_ATOMS: atom_id res chain seq x y z
N MET A 1 19.85 2.10 2.35
CA MET A 1 18.41 2.46 2.32
C MET A 1 18.16 3.80 2.99
N GLU A 2 18.66 4.05 4.21
CA GLU A 2 18.44 5.32 4.93
C GLU A 2 18.78 6.60 4.13
N GLU A 3 19.92 6.64 3.43
CA GLU A 3 20.27 7.77 2.55
C GLU A 3 19.20 8.04 1.46
N HIS A 4 18.58 6.97 0.93
CA HIS A 4 17.51 7.11 -0.06
C HIS A 4 16.22 7.64 0.55
N LYS A 5 15.89 7.20 1.77
CA LYS A 5 14.74 7.72 2.51
C LYS A 5 14.89 9.22 2.77
N LEU A 6 16.06 9.67 3.23
CA LEU A 6 16.32 11.10 3.45
C LEU A 6 16.26 11.91 2.15
N ARG A 7 16.77 11.37 1.04
CA ARG A 7 16.65 12.02 -0.27
C ARG A 7 15.18 12.15 -0.70
N TYR A 8 14.40 11.09 -0.51
CA TYR A 8 12.97 11.08 -0.84
C TYR A 8 12.17 12.01 0.08
N LEU A 9 12.52 12.10 1.37
CA LEU A 9 11.98 13.09 2.29
C LEU A 9 12.21 14.51 1.77
N GLY A 10 13.44 14.82 1.33
CA GLY A 10 13.74 16.11 0.73
C GLY A 10 12.89 16.43 -0.51
N SER A 11 12.64 15.45 -1.38
CA SER A 11 11.73 15.61 -2.53
C SER A 11 10.26 15.74 -2.11
N PHE A 12 9.83 14.99 -1.09
CA PHE A 12 8.48 15.03 -0.55
C PHE A 12 8.14 16.39 0.05
N LEU A 13 9.02 16.95 0.88
CA LEU A 13 8.80 18.26 1.52
C LEU A 13 8.71 19.40 0.50
N LYS A 14 9.46 19.32 -0.61
CA LYS A 14 9.40 20.29 -1.72
C LYS A 14 8.06 20.28 -2.47
N ARG A 15 7.20 19.30 -2.24
CA ARG A 15 5.87 19.27 -2.87
C ARG A 15 4.98 20.40 -2.36
N ASN A 16 5.15 20.81 -1.11
CA ASN A 16 4.36 21.91 -0.57
C ASN A 16 5.28 23.00 -0.02
N GLU A 17 5.67 23.93 -0.89
CA GLU A 17 6.53 25.07 -0.52
C GLU A 17 5.89 26.01 0.52
N THR A 18 4.58 25.90 0.76
CA THR A 18 3.87 26.70 1.77
C THR A 18 3.95 26.09 3.17
N LYS A 19 4.48 24.87 3.31
CA LYS A 19 4.55 24.12 4.57
C LYS A 19 5.99 23.88 4.98
N CYS A 20 6.27 23.99 6.27
CA CYS A 20 7.58 23.67 6.83
C CYS A 20 7.61 22.25 7.39
N LEU A 21 8.80 21.76 7.75
CA LEU A 21 8.97 20.41 8.30
C LEU A 21 8.17 20.22 9.60
N GLU A 22 8.10 21.26 10.41
CA GLU A 22 7.39 21.29 11.69
C GLU A 22 5.89 20.99 11.50
N ASP A 23 5.28 21.46 10.40
CA ASP A 23 3.87 21.15 10.10
C ASP A 23 3.64 19.64 9.93
N TYR A 24 4.58 18.94 9.29
CA TYR A 24 4.50 17.48 9.09
C TYR A 24 4.78 16.72 10.39
N ILE A 25 5.74 17.20 11.19
CA ILE A 25 6.03 16.67 12.52
C ILE A 25 4.77 16.76 13.39
N ASP A 26 4.07 17.89 13.37
CA ASP A 26 2.86 18.11 14.15
C ASP A 26 1.72 17.16 13.73
N ILE A 27 1.57 16.87 12.44
CA ILE A 27 0.60 15.86 11.97
C ILE A 27 0.91 14.49 12.59
N VAL A 28 2.16 14.03 12.47
CA VAL A 28 2.55 12.71 12.99
C VAL A 28 2.43 12.66 14.51
N LYS A 29 2.87 13.72 15.21
CA LYS A 29 2.77 13.85 16.66
C LYS A 29 1.32 13.79 17.15
N ASN A 30 0.41 14.51 16.50
CA ASN A 30 -1.01 14.50 16.82
C ASN A 30 -1.69 13.14 16.57
N LYS A 31 -1.07 12.29 15.74
CA LYS A 31 -1.56 10.93 15.44
C LYS A 31 -0.73 9.83 16.10
N GLU A 32 0.31 10.16 16.85
CA GLU A 32 1.29 9.21 17.38
C GLU A 32 0.60 8.05 18.11
N GLU A 33 -0.31 8.36 19.03
CA GLU A 33 -1.03 7.34 19.79
C GLU A 33 -1.83 6.38 18.86
N ASN A 34 -2.53 6.91 17.87
CA ASN A 34 -3.29 6.11 16.91
C ASN A 34 -2.37 5.22 16.05
N VAL A 35 -1.20 5.73 15.66
CA VAL A 35 -0.20 4.96 14.91
C VAL A 35 0.35 3.85 15.80
N ARG A 36 0.72 4.14 17.05
CA ARG A 36 1.21 3.15 18.01
C ARG A 36 0.19 2.05 18.30
N GLN A 37 -1.09 2.40 18.46
CA GLN A 37 -2.20 1.46 18.65
C GLN A 37 -2.48 0.57 17.43
N SER A 38 -1.88 0.87 16.27
CA SER A 38 -1.98 0.02 15.09
C SER A 38 -1.04 -1.19 15.14
N TYR A 39 -0.06 -1.19 16.05
CA TYR A 39 0.86 -2.31 16.29
C TYR A 39 0.36 -3.17 17.47
N ALA A 40 0.57 -4.49 17.37
CA ALA A 40 0.21 -5.41 18.45
C ALA A 40 1.09 -5.22 19.69
N GLU A 41 2.35 -4.82 19.48
CA GLU A 41 3.34 -4.59 20.54
C GLU A 41 3.60 -3.09 20.70
N SER A 42 3.77 -2.65 21.95
CA SER A 42 4.17 -1.28 22.25
C SER A 42 5.64 -1.07 21.88
N SER A 43 5.92 -0.08 21.03
CA SER A 43 7.32 0.26 20.73
C SER A 43 8.01 0.93 21.92
N THR A 44 9.26 0.57 22.15
CA THR A 44 10.11 1.13 23.23
C THR A 44 10.72 2.49 22.87
N LEU A 45 10.42 2.99 21.67
CA LEU A 45 10.97 4.24 21.14
C LEU A 45 10.38 5.45 21.85
N THR A 46 11.24 6.44 22.08
CA THR A 46 10.79 7.76 22.53
C THR A 46 9.85 8.38 21.49
N SER A 47 9.03 9.35 21.92
CA SER A 47 8.10 10.05 21.02
C SER A 47 8.83 10.68 19.82
N ASN A 48 9.98 11.32 20.06
CA ASN A 48 10.77 11.94 18.99
C ASN A 48 11.31 10.92 17.97
N GLU A 49 11.90 9.82 18.43
CA GLU A 49 12.42 8.76 17.54
C GLU A 49 11.29 8.11 16.74
N PHE A 50 10.13 7.91 17.36
CA PHE A 50 8.97 7.33 16.69
C PHE A 50 8.40 8.28 15.63
N ILE A 51 8.27 9.57 15.94
CA ILE A 51 7.79 10.58 15.00
C ILE A 51 8.75 10.68 13.80
N GLU A 52 10.06 10.72 14.07
CA GLU A 52 11.08 10.75 13.02
C GLU A 52 10.97 9.53 12.10
N MET A 53 10.92 8.32 12.67
CA MET A 53 10.76 7.08 11.90
C MET A 53 9.50 7.12 11.03
N VAL A 54 8.34 7.42 11.62
CA VAL A 54 7.06 7.43 10.90
C VAL A 54 7.09 8.47 9.79
N LEU A 55 7.63 9.67 10.02
CA LEU A 55 7.68 10.72 9.01
C LEU A 55 8.61 10.37 7.86
N VAL A 56 9.83 9.91 8.16
CA VAL A 56 10.84 9.53 7.15
C VAL A 56 10.33 8.38 6.30
N ASP A 57 9.77 7.34 6.93
CA ASP A 57 9.26 6.17 6.24
C ASP A 57 7.99 6.49 5.43
N SER A 58 7.09 7.31 5.98
CA SER A 58 5.90 7.76 5.26
C SER A 58 6.26 8.57 4.03
N ALA A 59 7.17 9.55 4.18
CA ALA A 59 7.61 10.39 3.08
C ALA A 59 8.28 9.56 1.98
N PHE A 60 9.12 8.59 2.36
CA PHE A 60 9.73 7.64 1.43
C PHE A 60 8.69 6.85 0.64
N ILE A 61 7.72 6.23 1.31
CA ILE A 61 6.66 5.42 0.69
C ILE A 61 5.80 6.27 -0.26
N ILE A 62 5.36 7.44 0.20
CA ILE A 62 4.51 8.33 -0.60
C ILE A 62 5.25 8.81 -1.85
N GLU A 63 6.51 9.24 -1.70
CA GLU A 63 7.33 9.72 -2.81
C GLU A 63 7.62 8.60 -3.83
N LEU A 64 7.90 7.39 -3.35
CA LEU A 64 8.06 6.20 -4.19
C LEU A 64 6.81 5.94 -5.04
N PHE A 65 5.63 5.95 -4.42
CA PHE A 65 4.38 5.72 -5.14
C PHE A 65 4.08 6.82 -6.15
N LEU A 66 4.33 8.08 -5.79
CA LEU A 66 4.17 9.22 -6.69
C LEU A 66 5.05 9.11 -7.94
N ARG A 67 6.32 8.71 -7.78
CA ARG A 67 7.24 8.49 -8.91
C ARG A 67 6.84 7.33 -9.80
N SER A 68 6.29 6.26 -9.23
CA SER A 68 5.73 5.15 -9.99
C SER A 68 4.46 5.55 -10.76
N TYR A 69 3.66 6.44 -10.18
CA TYR A 69 2.44 6.95 -10.80
C TYR A 69 2.73 7.92 -11.95
N ASP A 70 3.66 8.85 -11.76
CA ASP A 70 4.14 9.79 -12.78
C ASP A 70 5.66 9.68 -12.95
N HIS A 71 6.07 8.92 -13.97
CA HIS A 71 7.48 8.67 -14.29
C HIS A 71 8.26 9.95 -14.62
N LYS A 72 7.60 11.09 -14.89
CA LYS A 72 8.28 12.38 -15.06
C LYS A 72 8.94 12.90 -13.77
N LEU A 73 8.54 12.36 -12.62
CA LEU A 73 9.11 12.68 -11.31
C LEU A 73 10.38 11.88 -11.01
N ILE A 74 10.73 10.90 -11.86
CA ILE A 74 11.94 10.09 -11.69
C ILE A 74 13.14 10.89 -12.20
N GLU A 75 14.07 11.20 -11.30
CA GLU A 75 15.32 11.87 -11.63
C GLU A 75 16.27 10.90 -12.37
N ASN A 76 17.07 11.41 -13.31
CA ASN A 76 18.02 10.58 -14.10
C ASN A 76 19.00 9.77 -13.23
N ASN A 77 19.32 10.25 -12.03
CA ASN A 77 20.21 9.61 -11.06
C ASN A 77 19.45 8.95 -9.89
N ASP A 78 18.17 8.63 -10.06
CA ASP A 78 17.38 7.89 -9.08
C ASP A 78 17.87 6.44 -9.02
N ARG A 79 18.48 6.05 -7.90
CA ARG A 79 19.08 4.72 -7.76
C ARG A 79 18.05 3.60 -7.56
N ILE A 80 16.83 3.93 -7.17
CA ILE A 80 15.75 2.98 -6.93
C ILE A 80 15.05 2.66 -8.26
N PHE A 81 14.56 3.67 -8.97
CA PHE A 81 13.84 3.44 -10.24
C PHE A 81 14.75 3.02 -11.40
N ASN A 82 16.04 3.39 -11.38
CA ASN A 82 17.00 2.90 -12.36
C ASN A 82 17.45 1.45 -12.12
N LYS A 83 17.02 0.81 -11.03
CA LYS A 83 17.32 -0.59 -10.71
C LYS A 83 16.03 -1.35 -10.43
N PRO A 84 15.41 -1.98 -11.45
CA PRO A 84 14.13 -2.67 -11.30
C PRO A 84 14.08 -3.68 -10.15
N ARG A 85 15.21 -4.36 -9.88
CA ARG A 85 15.33 -5.28 -8.74
C ARG A 85 15.09 -4.60 -7.38
N MET A 86 15.56 -3.36 -7.19
CA MET A 86 15.33 -2.62 -5.94
C MET A 86 13.85 -2.30 -5.73
N ILE A 87 13.11 -1.97 -6.79
CA ILE A 87 11.65 -1.75 -6.70
C ILE A 87 10.95 -3.01 -6.23
N VAL A 88 11.33 -4.18 -6.77
CA VAL A 88 10.75 -5.47 -6.37
C VAL A 88 11.05 -5.79 -4.92
N GLU A 89 12.31 -5.59 -4.47
CA GLU A 89 12.72 -5.79 -3.08
C GLU A 89 11.95 -4.85 -2.13
N ILE A 90 11.84 -3.56 -2.46
CA ILE A 90 11.07 -2.60 -1.68
C ILE A 90 9.58 -2.98 -1.65
N ALA A 91 9.00 -3.37 -2.78
CA ALA A 91 7.59 -3.78 -2.83
C ALA A 91 7.32 -5.01 -1.95
N HIS A 92 8.27 -5.96 -1.89
CA HIS A 92 8.20 -7.10 -1.00
C HIS A 92 8.30 -6.67 0.47
N ASP A 93 9.25 -5.79 0.81
CA ASP A 93 9.41 -5.26 2.17
C ASP A 93 8.16 -4.50 2.63
N LEU A 94 7.51 -3.76 1.73
CA LEU A 94 6.21 -3.11 1.95
C LEU A 94 5.03 -4.08 2.06
N MET A 95 5.24 -5.39 1.95
CA MET A 95 4.23 -6.42 2.24
C MET A 95 4.53 -7.19 3.52
N VAL A 96 5.69 -7.00 4.14
CA VAL A 96 6.02 -7.62 5.43
C VAL A 96 5.28 -6.86 6.54
N GLU A 97 4.65 -7.60 7.47
CA GLU A 97 3.83 -7.03 8.55
C GLU A 97 4.63 -6.11 9.48
N GLU A 98 5.88 -6.46 9.75
CA GLU A 98 6.79 -5.68 10.59
C GLU A 98 7.14 -4.29 10.02
N ASN A 99 7.06 -4.12 8.69
CA ASN A 99 7.38 -2.88 7.99
C ASN A 99 6.13 -2.09 7.57
N GLN A 100 4.94 -2.46 8.04
CA GLN A 100 3.71 -1.73 7.70
C GLN A 100 3.60 -0.44 8.51
N LEU A 101 3.40 0.67 7.81
CA LEU A 101 2.78 1.86 8.37
C LEU A 101 1.26 1.79 8.17
N PRO A 102 0.46 2.29 9.13
CA PRO A 102 -0.98 2.38 8.95
C PRO A 102 -1.33 3.25 7.73
N TYR A 103 -2.26 2.79 6.91
CA TYR A 103 -2.65 3.49 5.69
C TYR A 103 -3.16 4.92 5.96
N PHE A 104 -3.81 5.13 7.11
CA PHE A 104 -4.40 6.43 7.44
C PHE A 104 -3.34 7.54 7.56
N ILE A 105 -2.18 7.27 8.17
CA ILE A 105 -1.14 8.30 8.37
C ILE A 105 -0.50 8.65 7.03
N LEU A 106 -0.28 7.65 6.17
CA LEU A 106 0.20 7.85 4.81
C LEU A 106 -0.76 8.69 3.98
N LYS A 107 -2.07 8.41 4.08
CA LYS A 107 -3.10 9.19 3.39
C LYS A 107 -3.14 10.63 3.88
N GLU A 108 -3.09 10.86 5.20
CA GLU A 108 -3.15 12.20 5.79
C GLU A 108 -1.94 13.05 5.37
N LEU A 109 -0.73 12.49 5.41
CA LEU A 109 0.49 13.14 4.93
C LEU A 109 0.46 13.38 3.42
N TYR A 110 -0.06 12.44 2.62
CA TYR A 110 -0.25 12.64 1.18
C TYR A 110 -1.19 13.81 0.89
N ASP A 111 -2.36 13.82 1.51
CA ASP A 111 -3.39 14.84 1.29
C ASP A 111 -2.85 16.22 1.70
N PHE A 112 -2.09 16.29 2.79
CA PHE A 112 -1.44 17.52 3.25
C PHE A 112 -0.34 18.02 2.30
N ALA A 113 0.54 17.13 1.84
CA ALA A 113 1.62 17.48 0.92
C ALA A 113 1.10 17.83 -0.49
N CYS A 114 0.00 17.22 -0.92
CA CYS A 114 -0.52 17.35 -2.29
C CYS A 114 -1.70 18.31 -2.43
N GLN A 115 -2.10 19.00 -1.35
CA GLN A 115 -3.29 19.87 -1.30
C GLN A 115 -3.36 20.91 -2.43
N HIS A 116 -2.22 21.48 -2.82
CA HIS A 116 -2.15 22.52 -3.86
C HIS A 116 -2.01 21.99 -5.29
N TYR A 117 -1.74 20.69 -5.49
CA TYR A 117 -1.67 20.09 -6.83
C TYR A 117 -3.04 19.69 -7.40
N GLY A 118 -4.11 20.28 -6.84
CA GLY A 118 -5.48 20.36 -7.34
C GLY A 118 -5.90 19.29 -8.34
N GLN A 119 -6.65 18.28 -7.89
CA GLN A 119 -7.35 17.28 -8.72
C GLN A 119 -6.50 16.46 -9.73
N SER A 120 -5.24 16.82 -10.00
CA SER A 120 -4.44 16.28 -11.11
C SER A 120 -3.71 14.98 -10.75
N ARG A 121 -3.40 14.74 -9.48
CA ARG A 121 -2.65 13.56 -9.02
C ARG A 121 -3.51 12.38 -8.54
N GLY A 122 -4.83 12.53 -8.56
CA GLY A 122 -5.75 11.49 -8.10
C GLY A 122 -5.75 11.32 -6.57
N LYS A 123 -6.60 10.42 -6.08
CA LYS A 123 -6.66 10.08 -4.65
C LYS A 123 -5.44 9.23 -4.30
N PHE A 124 -4.98 9.27 -3.05
CA PHE A 124 -3.84 8.44 -2.61
C PHE A 124 -4.02 6.97 -2.99
N ILE A 125 -5.25 6.45 -2.88
CA ILE A 125 -5.58 5.07 -3.24
C ILE A 125 -5.27 4.74 -4.72
N ASP A 126 -5.43 5.69 -5.63
CA ASP A 126 -5.16 5.50 -7.06
C ASP A 126 -3.64 5.34 -7.29
N VAL A 127 -2.84 6.13 -6.57
CA VAL A 127 -1.37 6.07 -6.58
C VAL A 127 -0.88 4.74 -6.03
N VAL A 128 -1.43 4.29 -4.90
CA VAL A 128 -1.11 2.99 -4.30
C VAL A 128 -1.50 1.84 -5.22
N CYS A 129 -2.71 1.88 -5.78
CA CYS A 129 -3.20 0.84 -6.69
C CYS A 129 -2.34 0.72 -7.94
N LYS A 130 -1.87 1.85 -8.48
CA LYS A 130 -0.95 1.89 -9.62
C LYS A 130 0.37 1.20 -9.30
N PHE A 131 0.97 1.49 -8.14
CA PHE A 131 2.24 0.89 -7.72
C PHE A 131 2.14 -0.64 -7.61
N PHE A 132 1.08 -1.14 -6.96
CA PHE A 132 0.88 -2.59 -6.79
C PHE A 132 0.18 -3.29 -7.97
N ASN A 133 -0.13 -2.56 -9.04
CA ASN A 133 -0.87 -3.06 -10.20
C ASN A 133 -2.22 -3.76 -9.83
N VAL A 134 -2.95 -3.18 -8.88
CA VAL A 134 -4.24 -3.70 -8.41
C VAL A 134 -5.42 -2.84 -8.85
N HIS A 135 -6.56 -3.48 -9.08
CA HIS A 135 -7.79 -2.83 -9.52
C HIS A 135 -8.89 -3.00 -8.47
N LEU A 136 -9.28 -1.90 -7.82
CA LEU A 136 -10.41 -1.90 -6.89
C LEU A 136 -11.72 -1.78 -7.66
N SER A 137 -12.41 -2.90 -7.86
CA SER A 137 -13.72 -2.92 -8.53
C SER A 137 -14.84 -2.48 -7.58
N GLY A 138 -15.13 -1.18 -7.53
CA GLY A 138 -16.37 -0.63 -6.93
C GLY A 138 -16.57 -0.87 -5.43
N ARG A 139 -15.50 -1.07 -4.66
CA ARG A 139 -15.56 -1.29 -3.20
C ARG A 139 -15.31 0.03 -2.49
N PHE A 140 -16.37 0.83 -2.36
CA PHE A 140 -16.30 2.20 -1.86
C PHE A 140 -16.17 2.33 -0.34
N GLU A 141 -16.13 1.21 0.40
CA GLU A 141 -16.11 1.22 1.88
C GLU A 141 -15.04 0.30 2.49
N LEU A 142 -13.91 0.11 1.81
CA LEU A 142 -12.79 -0.60 2.44
C LEU A 142 -12.11 0.33 3.44
N LYS A 143 -12.27 0.04 4.73
CA LYS A 143 -11.42 0.59 5.79
C LYS A 143 -10.04 -0.08 5.69
N ILE A 144 -9.23 0.40 4.75
CA ILE A 144 -7.88 -0.11 4.50
C ILE A 144 -7.03 0.16 5.73
N LYS A 145 -6.51 -0.91 6.35
CA LYS A 145 -5.59 -0.79 7.48
C LYS A 145 -4.15 -0.56 7.03
N HIS A 146 -3.68 -1.36 6.07
CA HIS A 146 -2.32 -1.37 5.54
C HIS A 146 -2.29 -1.99 4.12
N PHE A 147 -1.15 -2.05 3.45
CA PHE A 147 -1.09 -2.46 2.04
C PHE A 147 -1.45 -3.93 1.81
N VAL A 148 -1.09 -4.82 2.72
CA VAL A 148 -1.49 -6.24 2.63
C VAL A 148 -3.02 -6.38 2.72
N ASP A 149 -3.68 -5.60 3.58
CA ASP A 149 -5.14 -5.58 3.69
C ASP A 149 -5.81 -5.06 2.38
N LEU A 150 -5.19 -4.06 1.75
CA LEU A 150 -5.59 -3.57 0.42
C LEU A 150 -5.49 -4.68 -0.64
N LEU A 151 -4.36 -5.38 -0.70
CA LEU A 151 -4.13 -6.46 -1.66
C LEU A 151 -5.11 -7.61 -1.44
N ARG A 152 -5.24 -8.09 -0.20
CA ARG A 152 -6.22 -9.11 0.19
C ARG A 152 -7.63 -8.72 -0.25
N SER A 153 -7.99 -7.45 -0.08
CA SER A 153 -9.28 -6.92 -0.51
C SER A 153 -9.45 -6.95 -2.03
N SER A 154 -8.39 -6.73 -2.81
CA SER A 154 -8.44 -6.83 -4.28
C SER A 154 -8.64 -8.26 -4.79
N TYR A 155 -8.03 -9.25 -4.13
CA TYR A 155 -8.12 -10.67 -4.51
C TYR A 155 -9.36 -11.39 -3.99
N ARG A 156 -10.08 -10.81 -3.03
CA ARG A 156 -11.34 -11.39 -2.55
C ARG A 156 -12.32 -11.45 -3.73
N PRO A 157 -12.85 -12.63 -4.11
CA PRO A 157 -13.80 -12.74 -5.21
C PRO A 157 -14.94 -11.75 -4.98
N SER A 158 -15.28 -10.95 -5.98
CA SER A 158 -16.61 -10.36 -6.00
C SER A 158 -17.61 -11.53 -5.94
N LEU A 159 -18.55 -11.52 -4.98
CA LEU A 159 -19.75 -12.37 -5.01
C LEU A 159 -20.20 -12.56 -6.46
N PRO A 160 -20.57 -13.77 -6.90
CA PRO A 160 -20.60 -14.16 -8.30
C PRO A 160 -21.35 -13.11 -9.12
N ARG A 161 -20.58 -12.22 -9.74
CA ARG A 161 -21.05 -11.43 -10.86
C ARG A 161 -20.88 -12.39 -12.00
N VAL A 162 -21.97 -12.72 -12.68
CA VAL A 162 -21.93 -13.19 -14.05
C VAL A 162 -21.10 -12.16 -14.82
N VAL A 163 -19.80 -12.44 -15.00
CA VAL A 163 -18.89 -11.54 -15.69
C VAL A 163 -19.06 -11.83 -17.17
N SER A 164 -20.02 -11.18 -17.81
CA SER A 164 -20.04 -11.08 -19.27
C SER A 164 -18.99 -10.05 -19.70
N ARG A 165 -17.71 -10.44 -19.68
CA ARG A 165 -16.65 -9.70 -20.40
C ARG A 165 -16.73 -10.11 -21.86
N LYS A 166 -17.13 -9.19 -22.74
CA LYS A 166 -17.01 -9.37 -24.20
C LYS A 166 -15.57 -9.79 -24.53
N GLY A 167 -15.40 -11.02 -25.00
CA GLY A 167 -14.23 -11.42 -25.79
C GLY A 167 -13.24 -12.42 -25.17
N GLN A 168 -13.34 -12.79 -23.90
CA GLN A 168 -12.52 -13.88 -23.34
C GLN A 168 -13.35 -14.71 -22.35
N ASN A 169 -13.72 -15.93 -22.78
CA ASN A 169 -14.27 -16.95 -21.88
C ASN A 169 -13.13 -17.45 -20.99
N ILE A 170 -12.95 -16.82 -19.83
CA ILE A 170 -12.18 -17.44 -18.76
C ILE A 170 -13.15 -18.42 -18.09
N GLU A 171 -13.00 -19.71 -18.40
CA GLU A 171 -13.66 -20.76 -17.63
C GLU A 171 -13.07 -20.76 -16.23
N PHE A 172 -13.85 -20.30 -15.27
CA PHE A 172 -13.52 -20.47 -13.86
C PHE A 172 -13.74 -21.94 -13.49
N CYS A 173 -12.85 -22.50 -12.67
CA CYS A 173 -13.14 -23.78 -12.04
C CYS A 173 -14.43 -23.62 -11.21
N PRO A 174 -15.40 -24.55 -11.35
CA PRO A 174 -16.62 -24.52 -10.55
C PRO A 174 -16.28 -24.56 -9.06
N SER A 175 -17.03 -23.81 -8.28
CA SER A 175 -16.93 -23.80 -6.82
C SER A 175 -17.27 -25.17 -6.23
N ILE A 176 -16.88 -25.39 -4.98
CA ILE A 176 -17.22 -26.63 -4.25
C ILE A 176 -18.73 -26.88 -4.23
N ILE A 177 -19.53 -25.82 -4.13
CA ILE A 177 -21.00 -25.91 -4.11
C ILE A 177 -21.52 -26.38 -5.47
N GLU A 178 -21.02 -25.78 -6.57
CA GLU A 178 -21.43 -26.16 -7.93
C GLU A 178 -21.00 -27.59 -8.28
N LEU A 179 -19.86 -28.06 -7.75
CA LEU A 179 -19.42 -29.44 -7.89
C LEU A 179 -20.33 -30.41 -7.14
N GLU A 180 -20.73 -30.08 -5.91
CA GLU A 180 -21.68 -30.90 -5.13
C GLU A 180 -23.07 -30.94 -5.79
N GLU A 181 -23.58 -29.80 -6.29
CA GLU A 181 -24.85 -29.73 -7.03
C GLU A 181 -24.80 -30.53 -8.36
N ALA A 182 -23.63 -30.60 -9.01
CA ALA A 182 -23.40 -31.45 -10.17
C ALA A 182 -23.20 -32.93 -9.83
N GLY A 183 -23.31 -33.32 -8.55
CA GLY A 183 -23.18 -34.69 -8.08
C GLY A 183 -21.74 -35.18 -7.94
N VAL A 184 -20.75 -34.29 -7.94
CA VAL A 184 -19.35 -34.63 -7.73
C VAL A 184 -19.10 -34.90 -6.24
N LEU A 185 -18.65 -36.12 -5.93
CA LEU A 185 -18.33 -36.53 -4.57
C LEU A 185 -16.94 -36.06 -4.16
N ILE A 186 -16.88 -35.13 -3.21
CA ILE A 186 -15.61 -34.62 -2.66
C ILE A 186 -15.17 -35.53 -1.51
N VAL A 187 -14.04 -36.24 -1.70
CA VAL A 187 -13.50 -37.15 -0.67
C VAL A 187 -12.17 -36.62 -0.17
N ALA A 188 -12.09 -36.31 1.12
CA ALA A 188 -10.86 -35.88 1.77
C ALA A 188 -9.88 -37.07 1.91
N LYS A 189 -8.73 -37.00 1.24
CA LYS A 189 -7.67 -38.01 1.38
C LYS A 189 -6.79 -37.67 2.59
N LYS A 190 -6.82 -38.50 3.65
CA LYS A 190 -5.85 -38.39 4.74
C LYS A 190 -4.45 -38.62 4.20
N LYS A 191 -3.54 -37.65 4.40
CA LYS A 191 -2.13 -37.74 4.03
C LYS A 191 -1.50 -38.93 4.76
N LYS A 192 -0.93 -39.90 4.04
CA LYS A 192 -0.01 -40.89 4.63
C LYS A 192 1.25 -40.12 5.02
N ILE A 193 1.44 -39.93 6.33
CA ILE A 193 2.75 -39.55 6.87
C ILE A 193 3.61 -40.79 6.68
N ILE A 194 4.58 -40.71 5.77
CA ILE A 194 5.62 -41.73 5.65
C ILE A 194 6.65 -41.36 6.73
N SER A 195 6.70 -42.16 7.78
CA SER A 195 7.72 -42.14 8.84
C SER A 195 9.05 -42.68 8.33
#